data_AF-A0ABD5SMB0-F1
#
_entry.id   AF-A0ABD5SMB0-F1
#
_cell.length_a   1.000
_cell.length_b   1.000
_cell.length_c   1.000
_cell.angle_alpha   90.00
_cell.angle_beta   90.00
_cell.angle_gamma   90.00
#
_symmetry.space_group_name_H-M   'P 1'
#
loop_
_entity.id
_entity.type
_entity.pdbx_description
1 polymer ?
#
loop_
_entity_poly.entity_id
_entity_poly.type
_entity_poly.pdbx_seq_one_letter_code
_entity_poly.pdbx_strand_id
1 'polypeptide(L)'
;VAAGELEKRGGSIRQADLLAALFALIVVLSMTVTIVPGQPSGPTHLVQGESGTLEATLDTAPQRSGISGQVDLSPEVRFTVESEQRSYWRTGVYDRFTGDEWIRTGQSNRYDGRIGSPPGNYDRVEQTITAETKLGIMPVAPHPISLGGDVTRRTSVSTHGQPRPETPLEAGDSYKVESAIVDSSPTALRAAGTNYPDDVTDHYLQTPESTSSEFRERTAEITADTDNPYETAVAIERHLESSKEYSLEVSKPPGNAAEEFLLEMDEGYCVYFATTMTQMLREEGVPARYVTGYTSGQQVDDDTYVVRGLDAHAWVEVYFPDHGWVRFDPTPGDGRDDVHTDRLEEARENGNEDADTEESADVPVSNDSSDDPEDGPNDSSGSDPDDPNEPGTPDDANEPSEPNGSPNEPANGTNESPPDRTEGTESNDDEPLV
;
A
#
# COMPACT_ATOMS: atom_id res chain seq x y z
N VAL A 1 -37.76 -3.06 -35.60
CA VAL A 1 -38.41 -3.64 -36.80
C VAL A 1 -39.07 -4.95 -36.41
N ALA A 2 -40.27 -4.93 -35.82
CA ALA A 2 -40.98 -6.16 -35.43
C ALA A 2 -42.48 -5.95 -35.14
N ALA A 3 -43.10 -4.89 -35.66
CA ALA A 3 -44.55 -4.66 -35.53
C ALA A 3 -45.30 -4.77 -36.88
N GLY A 4 -44.60 -5.13 -37.96
CA GLY A 4 -45.16 -5.12 -39.32
C GLY A 4 -45.34 -6.49 -39.98
N GLU A 5 -45.01 -7.60 -39.30
CA GLU A 5 -44.97 -8.94 -39.94
C GLU A 5 -45.86 -10.00 -39.29
N LEU A 6 -46.73 -9.61 -38.35
CA LEU A 6 -47.72 -10.51 -37.74
C LEU A 6 -49.07 -10.53 -38.47
N GLU A 7 -49.28 -9.66 -39.45
CA GLU A 7 -50.54 -9.61 -40.22
C GLU A 7 -50.59 -10.61 -41.39
N LYS A 8 -49.50 -11.36 -41.64
CA LYS A 8 -49.38 -12.27 -42.80
C LYS A 8 -49.51 -13.76 -42.52
N ARG A 9 -49.83 -14.17 -41.28
CA ARG A 9 -50.07 -15.59 -40.94
C ARG A 9 -51.20 -15.79 -39.93
N GLY A 10 -52.42 -15.33 -40.25
CA GLY A 10 -53.70 -15.90 -39.78
C GLY A 10 -53.81 -16.45 -38.35
N GLY A 11 -53.11 -15.86 -37.38
CA GLY A 11 -53.08 -16.32 -36.00
C GLY A 11 -54.28 -15.77 -35.27
N SER A 12 -55.15 -16.65 -34.77
CA SER A 12 -56.33 -16.23 -34.01
C SER A 12 -55.93 -15.43 -32.76
N ILE A 13 -56.70 -14.41 -32.40
CA ILE A 13 -56.54 -13.52 -31.23
C ILE A 13 -56.19 -14.28 -29.93
N ARG A 14 -56.59 -15.56 -29.81
CA ARG A 14 -56.26 -16.45 -28.69
C ARG A 14 -54.76 -16.79 -28.53
N GLN A 15 -53.95 -16.66 -29.57
CA GLN A 15 -52.50 -16.90 -29.49
C GLN A 15 -51.70 -15.68 -29.02
N ALA A 16 -52.23 -14.47 -29.22
CA ALA A 16 -51.64 -13.25 -28.67
C ALA A 16 -51.83 -13.17 -27.15
N ASP A 17 -53.01 -13.57 -26.66
CA ASP A 17 -53.30 -13.64 -25.21
C ASP A 17 -52.42 -14.67 -24.47
N LEU A 18 -52.10 -15.80 -25.11
CA LEU A 18 -51.20 -16.81 -24.53
C LEU A 18 -49.76 -16.31 -24.42
N LEU A 19 -49.27 -15.55 -25.40
CA LEU A 19 -47.94 -14.93 -25.35
C LEU A 19 -47.87 -13.78 -24.34
N ALA A 20 -48.92 -12.96 -24.25
CA ALA A 20 -49.01 -11.90 -23.25
C ALA A 20 -49.09 -12.46 -21.82
N ALA A 21 -49.86 -13.54 -21.61
CA ALA A 21 -49.93 -14.23 -20.32
C ALA A 21 -48.61 -14.90 -19.96
N LEU A 22 -47.88 -15.49 -20.93
CA LEU A 22 -46.57 -16.09 -20.69
C LEU A 22 -45.53 -15.01 -20.35
N PHE A 23 -45.57 -13.86 -21.01
CA PHE A 23 -44.69 -12.72 -20.71
C PHE A 23 -44.98 -12.13 -19.34
N ALA A 24 -46.26 -11.98 -18.96
CA ALA A 24 -46.65 -11.56 -17.62
C ALA A 24 -46.24 -12.58 -16.55
N LEU A 25 -46.33 -13.89 -16.84
CA LEU A 25 -45.89 -14.94 -15.92
C LEU A 25 -44.36 -14.95 -15.75
N ILE A 26 -43.60 -14.72 -16.83
CA ILE A 26 -42.13 -14.59 -16.76
C ILE A 26 -41.74 -13.35 -15.94
N VAL A 27 -42.43 -12.21 -16.14
CA VAL A 27 -42.19 -10.99 -15.35
C VAL A 27 -42.52 -11.22 -13.86
N VAL A 28 -43.62 -11.91 -13.57
CA VAL A 28 -44.03 -12.23 -12.19
C VAL A 28 -43.12 -13.27 -11.54
N LEU A 29 -42.64 -14.28 -12.27
CA LEU A 29 -41.63 -15.23 -11.76
C LEU A 29 -40.24 -14.60 -11.60
N SER A 30 -39.89 -13.59 -12.42
CA SER A 30 -38.65 -12.82 -12.23
C SER A 30 -38.71 -11.83 -11.06
N MET A 31 -39.91 -11.56 -10.53
CA MET A 31 -40.11 -10.71 -9.35
C MET A 31 -40.19 -11.47 -8.02
N THR A 32 -40.11 -12.80 -8.03
CA THR A 32 -39.96 -13.57 -6.78
C THR A 32 -38.49 -13.72 -6.44
N VAL A 33 -37.93 -12.67 -5.83
CA VAL A 33 -36.69 -12.77 -5.05
C VAL A 33 -36.96 -13.73 -3.89
N THR A 34 -36.34 -14.91 -3.95
CA THR A 34 -36.29 -15.80 -2.79
C THR A 34 -35.37 -15.12 -1.78
N ILE A 35 -35.94 -14.53 -0.74
CA ILE A 35 -35.19 -13.95 0.38
C ILE A 35 -34.52 -15.11 1.12
N VAL A 36 -33.25 -15.34 0.83
CA VAL A 36 -32.34 -16.06 1.72
C VAL A 36 -31.82 -15.03 2.70
N PRO A 37 -32.05 -15.16 4.01
CA PRO A 37 -31.51 -14.22 4.98
C PRO A 37 -30.01 -14.49 5.13
N GLY A 38 -29.18 -13.59 4.60
CA GLY A 38 -27.74 -13.56 4.85
C GLY A 38 -26.89 -13.28 3.62
N GLN A 39 -26.81 -12.02 3.18
CA GLN A 39 -25.67 -11.33 2.55
C GLN A 39 -26.17 -10.04 1.88
N PRO A 40 -25.62 -8.86 2.19
CA PRO A 40 -25.82 -7.68 1.36
C PRO A 40 -24.82 -7.74 0.19
N SER A 41 -25.24 -8.36 -0.92
CA SER A 41 -24.60 -8.17 -2.23
C SER A 41 -25.51 -7.27 -3.07
N GLY A 42 -25.49 -5.98 -2.76
CA GLY A 42 -25.98 -4.91 -3.61
C GLY A 42 -24.83 -3.98 -3.95
N PRO A 43 -24.82 -3.32 -5.12
CA PRO A 43 -23.86 -2.25 -5.37
C PRO A 43 -24.14 -1.16 -4.33
N THR A 44 -23.15 -0.88 -3.47
CA THR A 44 -23.10 0.37 -2.72
C THR A 44 -22.94 1.50 -3.74
N HIS A 45 -24.06 1.93 -4.31
CA HIS A 45 -24.16 3.25 -4.87
C HIS A 45 -23.98 4.20 -3.70
N LEU A 46 -22.78 4.78 -3.58
CA LEU A 46 -22.61 6.03 -2.87
C LEU A 46 -23.67 6.98 -3.42
N VAL A 47 -24.58 7.40 -2.55
CA VAL A 47 -25.50 8.48 -2.85
C VAL A 47 -24.64 9.69 -3.22
N GLN A 48 -24.90 10.23 -4.41
CA GLN A 48 -24.22 11.41 -4.92
C GLN A 48 -24.50 12.58 -3.96
N GLY A 49 -23.58 12.87 -3.04
CA GLY A 49 -23.62 14.05 -2.16
C GLY A 49 -23.56 13.85 -0.64
N GLU A 50 -23.25 12.67 -0.10
CA GLU A 50 -22.92 12.50 1.34
C GLU A 50 -21.44 12.18 1.53
N SER A 51 -20.75 12.93 2.41
CA SER A 51 -19.39 12.66 2.87
C SER A 51 -19.38 11.31 3.61
N GLY A 52 -18.65 10.32 3.09
CA GLY A 52 -18.42 9.04 3.76
C GLY A 52 -17.02 9.02 4.38
N THR A 53 -16.83 8.32 5.50
CA THR A 53 -15.47 8.12 6.04
C THR A 53 -14.66 7.23 5.10
N LEU A 54 -13.35 7.50 4.95
CA LEU A 54 -12.44 6.59 4.26
C LEU A 54 -12.48 5.23 4.94
N GLU A 55 -12.43 5.26 6.27
CA GLU A 55 -12.58 4.15 7.19
C GLU A 55 -13.78 3.25 6.85
N ALA A 56 -14.99 3.77 6.61
CA ALA A 56 -16.15 2.91 6.33
C ALA A 56 -15.99 2.07 5.03
N THR A 57 -15.23 2.58 4.06
CA THR A 57 -14.89 1.85 2.84
C THR A 57 -13.79 0.82 3.11
N LEU A 58 -12.81 1.13 3.98
CA LEU A 58 -11.70 0.23 4.28
C LEU A 58 -12.05 -0.84 5.33
N ASP A 59 -12.92 -0.55 6.30
CA ASP A 59 -13.38 -1.47 7.36
C ASP A 59 -14.28 -2.60 6.87
N THR A 60 -14.86 -2.43 5.69
CA THR A 60 -15.62 -3.47 5.00
C THR A 60 -14.81 -4.12 3.87
N ALA A 61 -13.69 -3.47 3.47
CA ALA A 61 -12.82 -3.81 2.36
C ALA A 61 -13.61 -4.47 1.21
N PRO A 62 -14.61 -3.78 0.63
CA PRO A 62 -15.62 -4.38 -0.24
C PRO A 62 -14.97 -5.00 -1.49
N GLN A 63 -15.69 -5.92 -2.16
CA GLN A 63 -15.21 -6.50 -3.42
C GLN A 63 -14.95 -5.45 -4.50
N ARG A 64 -15.64 -4.30 -4.42
CA ARG A 64 -15.45 -3.13 -5.27
C ARG A 64 -15.24 -1.92 -4.37
N SER A 65 -14.10 -1.27 -4.50
CA SER A 65 -13.75 -0.06 -3.77
C SER A 65 -13.78 1.12 -4.74
N GLY A 66 -14.82 1.96 -4.64
CA GLY A 66 -14.88 3.19 -5.41
C GLY A 66 -13.92 4.23 -4.87
N ILE A 67 -13.44 5.11 -5.75
CA ILE A 67 -12.69 6.31 -5.34
C ILE A 67 -13.71 7.42 -5.07
N SER A 68 -13.68 7.97 -3.86
CA SER A 68 -14.59 9.02 -3.38
C SER A 68 -13.90 10.39 -3.46
N GLY A 69 -14.68 11.47 -3.37
CA GLY A 69 -14.15 12.82 -3.21
C GLY A 69 -13.67 13.03 -1.78
N GLN A 70 -14.34 13.90 -1.03
CA GLN A 70 -14.05 14.11 0.39
C GLN A 70 -14.23 12.84 1.22
N VAL A 71 -13.28 12.60 2.13
CA VAL A 71 -13.34 11.50 3.09
C VAL A 71 -13.01 11.99 4.50
N ASP A 72 -13.66 11.39 5.50
CA ASP A 72 -13.41 11.63 6.91
C ASP A 72 -12.62 10.47 7.54
N LEU A 73 -11.79 10.80 8.53
CA LEU A 73 -11.02 9.85 9.32
C LEU A 73 -11.62 9.76 10.74
N SER A 74 -11.81 8.58 11.32
CA SER A 74 -12.38 8.48 12.68
C SER A 74 -11.27 8.40 13.73
N PRO A 75 -11.23 9.22 14.78
CA PRO A 75 -10.27 9.05 15.87
C PRO A 75 -10.54 7.80 16.72
N GLU A 76 -11.68 7.13 16.52
CA GLU A 76 -12.07 5.93 17.27
C GLU A 76 -11.07 4.78 17.12
N VAL A 77 -10.68 4.18 18.25
CA VAL A 77 -9.86 2.96 18.29
C VAL A 77 -10.62 1.81 17.65
N ARG A 78 -9.99 1.11 16.70
CA ARG A 78 -10.60 -0.01 15.96
C ARG A 78 -10.12 -1.35 16.51
N PHE A 79 -8.82 -1.48 16.68
CA PHE A 79 -8.15 -2.68 17.17
C PHE A 79 -6.81 -2.35 17.80
N THR A 80 -6.33 -3.28 18.61
CA THR A 80 -4.98 -3.30 19.17
C THR A 80 -4.17 -4.42 18.54
N VAL A 81 -2.85 -4.23 18.43
CA VAL A 81 -1.93 -5.24 17.92
C VAL A 81 -0.77 -5.42 18.88
N GLU A 82 -0.51 -6.65 19.27
CA GLU A 82 0.73 -7.07 19.94
C GLU A 82 1.66 -7.72 18.89
N SER A 83 2.84 -7.15 18.66
CA SER A 83 3.82 -7.60 17.66
C SER A 83 5.21 -7.06 17.98
N GLU A 84 6.24 -7.92 17.92
CA GLU A 84 7.65 -7.50 18.08
C GLU A 84 8.15 -6.61 16.92
N GLN A 85 7.36 -6.48 15.85
CA GLN A 85 7.66 -5.64 14.71
C GLN A 85 6.49 -4.74 14.34
N ARG A 86 6.82 -3.47 14.09
CA ARG A 86 5.94 -2.49 13.48
C ARG A 86 5.61 -2.91 12.05
N SER A 87 4.34 -2.76 11.63
CA SER A 87 3.90 -3.07 10.28
C SER A 87 2.69 -2.23 9.90
N TYR A 88 2.46 -2.07 8.60
CA TYR A 88 1.12 -1.73 8.13
C TYR A 88 0.20 -2.94 8.25
N TRP A 89 -1.06 -2.69 8.61
CA TRP A 89 -2.05 -3.72 8.88
C TRP A 89 -3.00 -3.88 7.69
N ARG A 90 -2.66 -4.81 6.79
CA ARG A 90 -3.36 -5.08 5.54
C ARG A 90 -4.75 -5.70 5.76
N THR A 91 -5.76 -5.17 5.06
CA THR A 91 -7.16 -5.63 5.13
C THR A 91 -7.76 -5.96 3.76
N GLY A 92 -7.18 -5.43 2.68
CA GLY A 92 -7.66 -5.60 1.31
C GLY A 92 -6.53 -5.54 0.29
N VAL A 93 -6.69 -6.33 -0.77
CA VAL A 93 -5.79 -6.36 -1.93
C VAL A 93 -6.68 -6.41 -3.16
N TYR A 94 -6.38 -5.55 -4.14
CA TYR A 94 -7.16 -5.38 -5.36
C TYR A 94 -6.25 -5.52 -6.59
N ASP A 95 -6.75 -6.21 -7.60
CA ASP A 95 -5.98 -6.54 -8.81
C ASP A 95 -6.49 -5.84 -10.07
N ARG A 96 -7.77 -5.45 -10.12
CA ARG A 96 -8.36 -4.84 -11.33
C ARG A 96 -8.80 -3.40 -11.10
N PHE A 97 -8.40 -2.50 -11.98
CA PHE A 97 -8.84 -1.10 -11.98
C PHE A 97 -9.69 -0.80 -13.22
N THR A 98 -10.79 -0.06 -13.06
CA THR A 98 -11.71 0.31 -14.16
C THR A 98 -11.52 1.73 -14.67
N GLY A 99 -10.74 2.55 -13.98
CA GLY A 99 -10.64 4.00 -14.17
C GLY A 99 -11.13 4.78 -12.95
N ASP A 100 -12.15 4.30 -12.24
CA ASP A 100 -12.75 5.02 -11.10
C ASP A 100 -13.04 4.13 -9.88
N GLU A 101 -12.80 2.82 -10.00
CA GLU A 101 -12.95 1.85 -8.92
C GLU A 101 -11.93 0.70 -9.03
N TRP A 102 -11.57 0.15 -7.87
CA TRP A 102 -10.79 -1.06 -7.71
C TRP A 102 -11.70 -2.26 -7.48
N ILE A 103 -11.42 -3.37 -8.14
CA ILE A 103 -12.16 -4.63 -8.05
C ILE A 103 -11.19 -5.72 -7.61
N ARG A 104 -11.62 -6.48 -6.60
CA ARG A 104 -10.95 -7.71 -6.19
C ARG A 104 -11.54 -8.89 -6.94
N THR A 105 -10.74 -9.53 -7.79
CA THR A 105 -11.16 -10.71 -8.54
C THR A 105 -10.82 -12.00 -7.78
N GLY A 106 -11.28 -13.15 -8.29
CA GLY A 106 -11.08 -14.45 -7.66
C GLY A 106 -12.10 -14.80 -6.58
N GLN A 107 -12.11 -16.09 -6.21
CA GLN A 107 -13.01 -16.64 -5.19
C GLN A 107 -12.27 -16.78 -3.86
N SER A 108 -12.94 -16.46 -2.76
CA SER A 108 -12.44 -16.78 -1.43
C SER A 108 -12.73 -18.25 -1.10
N ASN A 109 -11.76 -18.92 -0.48
CA ASN A 109 -11.91 -20.27 0.03
C ASN A 109 -11.93 -20.24 1.55
N ARG A 110 -12.63 -21.18 2.20
CA ARG A 110 -12.57 -21.31 3.65
C ARG A 110 -11.12 -21.58 4.06
N TYR A 111 -10.68 -20.93 5.14
CA TYR A 111 -9.33 -21.15 5.68
C TYR A 111 -9.14 -22.61 6.07
N ASP A 112 -8.05 -23.21 5.61
CA ASP A 112 -7.75 -24.65 5.77
C ASP A 112 -6.56 -24.93 6.69
N GLY A 113 -6.08 -23.91 7.41
CA GLY A 113 -4.94 -23.99 8.32
C GLY A 113 -3.62 -23.43 7.75
N ARG A 114 -3.57 -23.01 6.48
CA ARG A 114 -2.40 -22.31 5.91
C ARG A 114 -2.79 -21.31 4.83
N ILE A 115 -1.96 -20.30 4.65
CA ILE A 115 -2.01 -19.32 3.56
C ILE A 115 -0.70 -19.48 2.77
N GLY A 116 -0.74 -19.18 1.46
CA GLY A 116 0.43 -19.32 0.60
C GLY A 116 1.60 -18.44 1.09
N SER A 117 2.79 -19.02 1.16
CA SER A 117 4.01 -18.32 1.56
C SER A 117 4.62 -17.55 0.39
N PRO A 118 5.35 -16.45 0.64
CA PRO A 118 6.13 -15.79 -0.41
C PRO A 118 7.23 -16.71 -0.94
N PRO A 119 7.75 -16.44 -2.16
CA PRO A 119 8.97 -17.07 -2.63
C PRO A 119 10.18 -16.61 -1.80
N GLY A 120 11.29 -17.34 -1.93
CA GLY A 120 12.55 -16.97 -1.29
C GLY A 120 12.65 -17.34 0.19
N ASN A 121 13.67 -16.77 0.84
CA ASN A 121 13.86 -16.86 2.28
C ASN A 121 13.16 -15.70 2.97
N TYR A 122 12.62 -15.97 4.15
CA TYR A 122 11.94 -14.98 4.96
C TYR A 122 12.06 -15.34 6.43
N ASP A 123 12.09 -14.31 7.27
CA ASP A 123 11.90 -14.46 8.70
C ASP A 123 10.40 -14.48 9.04
N ARG A 124 10.05 -14.65 10.30
CA ARG A 124 8.66 -14.73 10.74
C ARG A 124 8.41 -13.82 11.93
N VAL A 125 7.23 -13.21 11.93
CA VAL A 125 6.70 -12.46 13.06
C VAL A 125 5.34 -13.05 13.47
N GLU A 126 5.12 -13.18 14.77
CA GLU A 126 3.80 -13.46 15.34
C GLU A 126 3.14 -12.16 15.77
N GLN A 127 1.83 -12.07 15.51
CA GLN A 127 1.01 -10.91 15.79
C GLN A 127 -0.25 -11.38 16.49
N THR A 128 -0.68 -10.68 17.53
CA THR A 128 -2.01 -10.86 18.12
C THR A 128 -2.83 -9.62 17.88
N ILE A 129 -3.94 -9.77 17.16
CA ILE A 129 -4.86 -8.67 16.86
C ILE A 129 -6.09 -8.85 17.73
N THR A 130 -6.49 -7.79 18.43
CA THR A 130 -7.70 -7.75 19.25
C THR A 130 -8.63 -6.65 18.76
N ALA A 131 -9.86 -7.01 18.40
CA ALA A 131 -10.84 -6.04 17.94
C ALA A 131 -11.38 -5.23 19.14
N GLU A 132 -11.24 -3.90 19.12
CA GLU A 132 -11.84 -3.02 20.14
C GLU A 132 -13.27 -2.63 19.78
N THR A 133 -13.59 -2.75 18.49
CA THR A 133 -14.92 -2.47 17.93
C THR A 133 -15.38 -3.63 17.03
N LYS A 134 -16.55 -3.47 16.41
CA LYS A 134 -17.06 -4.45 15.45
C LYS A 134 -16.33 -4.32 14.11
N LEU A 135 -15.62 -5.37 13.67
CA LEU A 135 -14.79 -5.33 12.46
C LEU A 135 -15.29 -6.29 11.37
N GLY A 136 -15.50 -5.76 10.16
CA GLY A 136 -15.80 -6.55 8.95
C GLY A 136 -14.57 -7.15 8.26
N ILE A 137 -13.38 -6.87 8.80
CA ILE A 137 -12.07 -7.16 8.25
C ILE A 137 -11.25 -7.99 9.22
N MET A 138 -10.13 -8.54 8.72
CA MET A 138 -9.08 -9.15 9.54
C MET A 138 -7.74 -8.51 9.16
N PRO A 139 -7.32 -7.44 9.86
CA PRO A 139 -5.98 -6.87 9.72
C PRO A 139 -4.87 -7.91 9.93
N VAL A 140 -3.82 -7.84 9.11
CA VAL A 140 -2.63 -8.70 9.17
C VAL A 140 -1.40 -7.93 8.67
N ALA A 141 -0.19 -8.26 9.12
CA ALA A 141 1.00 -7.86 8.36
C ALA A 141 0.98 -8.45 6.93
N PRO A 142 1.79 -7.89 6.02
CA PRO A 142 2.10 -8.53 4.75
C PRO A 142 2.45 -10.02 4.88
N HIS A 143 2.10 -10.78 3.84
CA HIS A 143 2.42 -12.21 3.71
C HIS A 143 2.01 -13.09 4.91
N PRO A 144 0.72 -13.11 5.31
CA PRO A 144 0.26 -14.01 6.36
C PRO A 144 0.44 -15.47 5.90
N ILE A 145 0.98 -16.31 6.79
CA ILE A 145 1.25 -17.73 6.57
C ILE A 145 0.20 -18.59 7.27
N SER A 146 -0.16 -18.22 8.50
CA SER A 146 -1.15 -18.96 9.28
C SER A 146 -1.91 -18.07 10.25
N LEU A 147 -3.08 -18.55 10.68
CA LEU A 147 -3.95 -17.89 11.62
C LEU A 147 -4.24 -18.84 12.79
N GLY A 148 -4.28 -18.30 13.99
CA GLY A 148 -4.63 -18.99 15.22
C GLY A 148 -5.82 -18.35 15.93
N GLY A 149 -6.46 -19.12 16.82
CA GLY A 149 -7.61 -18.66 17.62
C GLY A 149 -8.96 -19.16 17.11
N ASP A 150 -10.00 -18.91 17.90
CA ASP A 150 -11.33 -19.48 17.68
C ASP A 150 -12.06 -18.91 16.45
N VAL A 151 -11.73 -17.67 16.07
CA VAL A 151 -12.33 -16.96 14.93
C VAL A 151 -11.97 -17.58 13.58
N THR A 152 -10.83 -18.28 13.51
CA THR A 152 -10.30 -18.95 12.29
C THR A 152 -11.28 -19.96 11.68
N ARG A 153 -12.18 -20.53 12.50
CA ARG A 153 -13.24 -21.45 12.06
C ARG A 153 -14.26 -20.79 11.13
N ARG A 154 -14.36 -19.46 11.19
CA ARG A 154 -15.28 -18.62 10.39
C ARG A 154 -14.47 -17.67 9.52
N THR A 155 -13.29 -18.08 9.05
CA THR A 155 -12.43 -17.27 8.19
C THR A 155 -12.39 -17.85 6.80
N SER A 156 -12.45 -16.96 5.80
CA SER A 156 -12.14 -17.24 4.41
C SER A 156 -10.88 -16.49 3.99
N VAL A 157 -10.16 -17.01 3.01
CA VAL A 157 -8.94 -16.39 2.46
C VAL A 157 -9.17 -16.15 0.98
N SER A 158 -8.88 -14.94 0.52
CA SER A 158 -8.94 -14.60 -0.91
C SER A 158 -7.84 -15.27 -1.71
N THR A 159 -7.95 -15.26 -3.04
CA THR A 159 -6.87 -15.64 -3.96
C THR A 159 -5.60 -14.83 -3.75
N HIS A 160 -5.71 -13.60 -3.24
CA HIS A 160 -4.57 -12.73 -2.93
C HIS A 160 -3.95 -12.98 -1.55
N GLY A 161 -4.41 -14.00 -0.83
CA GLY A 161 -3.89 -14.35 0.50
C GLY A 161 -4.39 -13.44 1.63
N GLN A 162 -5.45 -12.66 1.43
CA GLN A 162 -6.03 -11.82 2.49
C GLN A 162 -7.13 -12.58 3.24
N PRO A 163 -6.99 -12.79 4.56
CA PRO A 163 -8.05 -13.36 5.37
C PRO A 163 -9.21 -12.38 5.56
N ARG A 164 -10.42 -12.93 5.68
CA ARG A 164 -11.65 -12.21 6.00
C ARG A 164 -12.58 -13.02 6.87
N PRO A 165 -13.27 -12.37 7.81
CA PRO A 165 -14.21 -13.05 8.65
C PRO A 165 -15.53 -13.28 7.87
N GLU A 166 -16.12 -14.47 7.95
CA GLU A 166 -17.41 -14.81 7.32
C GLU A 166 -18.58 -14.07 8.00
N THR A 167 -18.39 -13.70 9.27
CA THR A 167 -19.25 -12.84 10.06
C THR A 167 -18.36 -11.84 10.79
N PRO A 168 -18.74 -10.55 10.91
CA PRO A 168 -17.91 -9.56 11.59
C PRO A 168 -17.39 -10.03 12.95
N LEU A 169 -16.16 -9.64 13.27
CA LEU A 169 -15.60 -9.76 14.60
C LEU A 169 -16.34 -8.82 15.54
N GLU A 170 -16.57 -9.25 16.77
CA GLU A 170 -17.15 -8.42 17.81
C GLU A 170 -16.03 -7.89 18.73
N ALA A 171 -16.29 -6.80 19.47
CA ALA A 171 -15.32 -6.25 20.40
C ALA A 171 -14.86 -7.32 21.42
N GLY A 172 -13.54 -7.41 21.62
CA GLY A 172 -12.86 -8.43 22.41
C GLY A 172 -12.54 -9.74 21.67
N ASP A 173 -13.00 -9.94 20.42
CA ASP A 173 -12.52 -11.05 19.59
C ASP A 173 -11.03 -10.83 19.28
N SER A 174 -10.24 -11.89 19.45
CA SER A 174 -8.79 -11.86 19.22
C SER A 174 -8.32 -13.05 18.39
N TYR A 175 -7.26 -12.85 17.62
CA TYR A 175 -6.65 -13.88 16.79
C TYR A 175 -5.16 -13.68 16.60
N LYS A 176 -4.46 -14.79 16.37
CA LYS A 176 -3.03 -14.80 16.09
C LYS A 176 -2.77 -14.90 14.60
N VAL A 177 -1.70 -14.27 14.14
CA VAL A 177 -1.22 -14.32 12.75
C VAL A 177 0.28 -14.59 12.78
N GLU A 178 0.72 -15.58 12.03
CA GLU A 178 2.14 -15.72 11.69
C GLU A 178 2.33 -15.18 10.27
N SER A 179 3.19 -14.18 10.11
CA SER A 179 3.49 -13.55 8.82
C SER A 179 4.96 -13.72 8.43
N ALA A 180 5.24 -13.73 7.12
CA ALA A 180 6.59 -13.76 6.59
C ALA A 180 7.16 -12.33 6.44
N ILE A 181 8.41 -12.14 6.83
CA ILE A 181 9.17 -10.91 6.63
C ILE A 181 10.16 -11.18 5.49
N VAL A 182 9.94 -10.53 4.35
CA VAL A 182 10.76 -10.72 3.14
C VAL A 182 11.92 -9.73 3.12
N ASP A 183 13.06 -10.11 2.54
CA ASP A 183 14.16 -9.17 2.32
C ASP A 183 13.75 -8.13 1.27
N SER A 184 13.48 -6.91 1.73
CA SER A 184 13.13 -5.74 0.93
C SER A 184 14.31 -4.78 0.72
N SER A 185 15.54 -5.22 1.01
CA SER A 185 16.70 -4.34 0.89
C SER A 185 16.88 -3.83 -0.55
N PRO A 186 17.23 -2.54 -0.74
CA PRO A 186 17.43 -1.97 -2.08
C PRO A 186 18.45 -2.72 -2.94
N THR A 187 19.42 -3.40 -2.33
CA THR A 187 20.40 -4.21 -3.06
C THR A 187 19.75 -5.48 -3.62
N ALA A 188 18.92 -6.15 -2.83
CA ALA A 188 18.25 -7.37 -3.24
C ALA A 188 17.19 -7.09 -4.31
N LEU A 189 16.36 -6.04 -4.12
CA LEU A 189 15.28 -5.71 -5.05
C LEU A 189 15.78 -5.25 -6.42
N ARG A 190 16.89 -4.51 -6.50
CA ARG A 190 17.55 -4.18 -7.78
C ARG A 190 18.02 -5.42 -8.54
N ALA A 191 18.36 -6.50 -7.82
CA ALA A 191 18.86 -7.74 -8.40
C ALA A 191 17.75 -8.76 -8.77
N ALA A 192 16.50 -8.52 -8.38
CA ALA A 192 15.40 -9.48 -8.52
C ALA A 192 15.00 -9.77 -9.99
N GLY A 193 15.30 -8.85 -10.91
CA GLY A 193 14.99 -9.00 -12.34
C GLY A 193 13.49 -8.96 -12.66
N THR A 194 13.13 -9.46 -13.85
CA THR A 194 11.77 -9.34 -14.44
C THR A 194 11.15 -10.68 -14.85
N ASN A 195 11.70 -11.80 -14.35
CA ASN A 195 11.15 -13.13 -14.62
C ASN A 195 9.94 -13.40 -13.73
N TYR A 196 8.85 -12.72 -14.01
CA TYR A 196 7.60 -12.80 -13.26
C TYR A 196 6.85 -14.11 -13.57
N PRO A 197 6.20 -14.73 -12.56
CA PRO A 197 5.26 -15.82 -12.80
C PRO A 197 4.08 -15.38 -13.67
N ASP A 198 3.58 -16.28 -14.53
CA ASP A 198 2.45 -15.99 -15.44
C ASP A 198 1.21 -15.49 -14.68
N ASP A 199 0.90 -16.09 -13.53
CA ASP A 199 -0.24 -15.69 -12.70
C ASP A 199 -0.08 -14.26 -12.13
N VAL A 200 1.15 -13.82 -11.87
CA VAL A 200 1.41 -12.44 -11.45
C VAL A 200 1.17 -11.49 -12.61
N THR A 201 1.72 -11.77 -13.80
CA THR A 201 1.58 -10.89 -14.95
C THR A 201 0.14 -10.83 -15.48
N ASP A 202 -0.59 -11.94 -15.47
CA ASP A 202 -1.96 -12.04 -15.97
C ASP A 202 -2.94 -11.16 -15.17
N HIS A 203 -2.66 -10.95 -13.88
CA HIS A 203 -3.55 -10.23 -12.97
C HIS A 203 -3.06 -8.80 -12.66
N TYR A 204 -1.76 -8.59 -12.55
CA TYR A 204 -1.20 -7.38 -11.93
C TYR A 204 -0.48 -6.44 -12.89
N LEU A 205 -0.65 -6.63 -14.20
CA LEU A 205 -0.27 -5.68 -15.25
C LEU A 205 -1.49 -5.04 -15.94
N GLN A 206 -2.71 -5.30 -15.45
CA GLN A 206 -3.92 -4.80 -16.08
C GLN A 206 -4.06 -3.28 -15.95
N THR A 207 -4.28 -2.59 -17.07
CA THR A 207 -4.66 -1.18 -17.10
C THR A 207 -6.02 -0.97 -17.79
N PRO A 208 -6.81 0.07 -17.43
CA PRO A 208 -8.09 0.36 -18.07
C PRO A 208 -7.94 0.65 -19.56
N GLU A 209 -8.93 0.27 -20.37
CA GLU A 209 -8.98 0.68 -21.79
C GLU A 209 -9.06 2.21 -21.97
N SER A 210 -9.51 2.92 -20.94
CA SER A 210 -9.61 4.38 -20.91
C SER A 210 -8.27 5.10 -20.70
N THR A 211 -7.19 4.40 -20.36
CA THR A 211 -5.88 5.04 -20.14
C THR A 211 -5.39 5.71 -21.42
N SER A 212 -5.18 7.03 -21.37
CA SER A 212 -4.76 7.82 -22.54
C SER A 212 -3.30 7.61 -22.94
N SER A 213 -2.92 8.12 -24.12
CA SER A 213 -1.51 8.18 -24.51
C SER A 213 -0.72 9.17 -23.67
N GLU A 214 -1.35 10.25 -23.21
CA GLU A 214 -0.71 11.29 -22.40
C GLU A 214 -0.27 10.75 -21.04
N PHE A 215 -1.11 9.94 -20.38
CA PHE A 215 -0.73 9.24 -19.15
C PHE A 215 0.50 8.34 -19.35
N ARG A 216 0.55 7.59 -20.46
CA ARG A 216 1.67 6.69 -20.78
C ARG A 216 2.94 7.47 -21.09
N GLU A 217 2.83 8.52 -21.89
CA GLU A 217 3.96 9.40 -22.24
C GLU A 217 4.52 10.04 -20.97
N ARG A 218 3.66 10.55 -20.09
CA ARG A 218 4.09 11.14 -18.82
C ARG A 218 4.77 10.13 -17.90
N THR A 219 4.23 8.90 -17.82
CA THR A 219 4.82 7.82 -17.03
C THR A 219 6.22 7.45 -17.55
N ALA A 220 6.35 7.31 -18.87
CA ALA A 220 7.63 7.01 -19.52
C ALA A 220 8.65 8.14 -19.35
N GLU A 221 8.21 9.41 -19.32
CA GLU A 221 9.08 10.56 -19.03
C GLU A 221 9.64 10.50 -17.59
N ILE A 222 8.78 10.19 -16.61
CA ILE A 222 9.16 10.11 -15.19
C ILE A 222 10.14 8.95 -14.94
N THR A 223 10.05 7.89 -15.74
CA THR A 223 10.82 6.65 -15.56
C THR A 223 11.93 6.46 -16.60
N ALA A 224 12.22 7.49 -17.41
CA ALA A 224 13.13 7.39 -18.55
C ALA A 224 14.56 6.93 -18.20
N ASP A 225 15.03 7.24 -16.99
CA ASP A 225 16.39 6.99 -16.52
C ASP A 225 16.49 5.83 -15.50
N THR A 226 15.51 4.93 -15.45
CA THR A 226 15.53 3.78 -14.52
C THR A 226 16.01 2.50 -15.21
N ASP A 227 16.87 1.72 -14.54
CA ASP A 227 17.48 0.52 -15.13
C ASP A 227 16.74 -0.79 -14.75
N ASN A 228 15.90 -0.75 -13.70
CA ASN A 228 15.25 -1.93 -13.15
C ASN A 228 13.91 -1.60 -12.45
N PRO A 229 13.05 -2.61 -12.18
CA PRO A 229 11.73 -2.39 -11.58
C PRO A 229 11.75 -1.67 -10.22
N TYR A 230 12.79 -1.87 -9.43
CA TYR A 230 12.95 -1.19 -8.14
C TYR A 230 13.17 0.30 -8.35
N GLU A 231 14.08 0.68 -9.24
CA GLU A 231 14.32 2.09 -9.58
C GLU A 231 13.11 2.75 -10.24
N THR A 232 12.37 2.01 -11.06
CA THR A 232 11.07 2.48 -11.61
C THR A 232 10.08 2.78 -10.49
N ALA A 233 9.93 1.89 -9.50
CA ALA A 233 9.04 2.12 -8.36
C ALA A 233 9.46 3.34 -7.53
N VAL A 234 10.75 3.44 -7.19
CA VAL A 234 11.30 4.57 -6.43
C VAL A 234 11.16 5.90 -7.19
N ALA A 235 11.37 5.91 -8.51
CA ALA A 235 11.22 7.14 -9.31
C ALA A 235 9.77 7.64 -9.33
N ILE A 236 8.81 6.71 -9.47
CA ILE A 236 7.38 7.04 -9.43
C ILE A 236 6.96 7.54 -8.04
N GLU A 237 7.37 6.82 -6.99
CA GLU A 237 7.09 7.18 -5.59
C GLU A 237 7.57 8.60 -5.29
N ARG A 238 8.87 8.86 -5.48
CA ARG A 238 9.47 10.18 -5.27
C ARG A 238 8.82 11.28 -6.11
N HIS A 239 8.41 10.97 -7.34
CA HIS A 239 7.72 11.96 -8.18
C HIS A 239 6.37 12.35 -7.57
N LEU A 240 5.56 11.38 -7.17
CA LEU A 240 4.25 11.65 -6.58
C LEU A 240 4.39 12.36 -5.23
N GLU A 241 5.32 11.93 -4.39
CA GLU A 241 5.60 12.56 -3.09
C GLU A 241 5.99 14.03 -3.22
N SER A 242 6.82 14.36 -4.23
CA SER A 242 7.37 15.71 -4.40
C SER A 242 6.51 16.67 -5.23
N SER A 243 5.56 16.14 -6.03
CA SER A 243 4.79 16.93 -6.99
C SER A 243 3.32 17.11 -6.64
N LYS A 244 2.82 16.44 -5.59
CA LYS A 244 1.41 16.48 -5.16
C LYS A 244 1.31 16.72 -3.66
N GLU A 245 0.26 17.40 -3.24
CA GLU A 245 -0.02 17.68 -1.81
C GLU A 245 -1.04 16.69 -1.23
N TYR A 246 -0.92 16.40 0.07
CA TYR A 246 -1.90 15.58 0.79
C TYR A 246 -3.10 16.41 1.25
N SER A 247 -4.31 16.00 0.87
CA SER A 247 -5.56 16.69 1.22
C SER A 247 -6.75 15.73 1.22
N LEU A 248 -7.54 15.78 2.30
CA LEU A 248 -8.82 15.08 2.41
C LEU A 248 -9.97 15.83 1.73
N GLU A 249 -9.77 17.10 1.36
CA GLU A 249 -10.80 18.01 0.85
C GLU A 249 -10.79 18.13 -0.68
N VAL A 250 -10.77 16.99 -1.38
CA VAL A 250 -10.69 16.97 -2.84
C VAL A 250 -12.02 16.65 -3.52
N SER A 251 -12.26 17.29 -4.67
CA SER A 251 -13.40 16.97 -5.53
C SER A 251 -13.11 15.69 -6.31
N LYS A 252 -14.09 14.79 -6.40
CA LYS A 252 -13.94 13.58 -7.22
C LYS A 252 -13.74 13.97 -8.70
N PRO A 253 -12.63 13.57 -9.34
CA PRO A 253 -12.42 13.87 -10.74
C PRO A 253 -13.36 13.02 -11.63
N PRO A 254 -13.73 13.51 -12.82
CA PRO A 254 -14.45 12.70 -13.80
C PRO A 254 -13.54 11.66 -14.43
N GLY A 255 -14.08 10.52 -14.86
CA GLY A 255 -13.31 9.57 -15.68
C GLY A 255 -12.23 8.81 -14.91
N ASN A 256 -11.00 8.79 -15.43
CA ASN A 256 -9.91 7.96 -14.93
C ASN A 256 -9.15 8.68 -13.80
N ALA A 257 -9.40 8.30 -12.55
CA ALA A 257 -8.85 8.95 -11.36
C ALA A 257 -7.31 8.91 -11.31
N ALA A 258 -6.66 7.85 -11.81
CA ALA A 258 -5.19 7.77 -11.86
C ALA A 258 -4.60 8.83 -12.80
N GLU A 259 -5.27 9.02 -13.93
CA GLU A 259 -4.83 9.93 -14.98
C GLU A 259 -5.07 11.38 -14.60
N GLU A 260 -6.26 11.69 -14.11
CA GLU A 260 -6.61 13.02 -13.60
C GLU A 260 -5.68 13.42 -12.45
N PHE A 261 -5.36 12.48 -11.55
CA PHE A 261 -4.44 12.79 -10.45
C PHE A 261 -3.03 13.11 -10.94
N LEU A 262 -2.50 12.33 -11.87
CA LEU A 262 -1.16 12.57 -12.40
C LEU A 262 -1.07 13.89 -13.18
N LEU A 263 -2.04 14.14 -14.06
CA LEU A 263 -1.96 15.20 -15.08
C LEU A 263 -2.57 16.53 -14.65
N GLU A 264 -3.64 16.52 -13.86
CA GLU A 264 -4.49 17.71 -13.65
C GLU A 264 -4.65 18.11 -12.18
N MET A 265 -4.62 17.16 -11.23
CA MET A 265 -4.81 17.47 -9.81
C MET A 265 -3.50 17.87 -9.13
N ASP A 266 -3.55 18.86 -8.25
CA ASP A 266 -2.40 19.28 -7.43
C ASP A 266 -2.38 18.56 -6.05
N GLU A 267 -3.53 18.09 -5.57
CA GLU A 267 -3.70 17.52 -4.23
C GLU A 267 -4.63 16.29 -4.23
N GLY A 268 -4.46 15.40 -3.25
CA GLY A 268 -5.25 14.17 -3.08
C GLY A 268 -4.96 13.48 -1.75
N TYR A 269 -5.67 12.39 -1.46
CA TYR A 269 -5.36 11.52 -0.32
C TYR A 269 -4.86 10.16 -0.79
N CYS A 270 -4.46 9.29 0.15
CA CYS A 270 -3.71 8.05 -0.09
C CYS A 270 -4.27 7.16 -1.22
N VAL A 271 -5.59 7.14 -1.42
CA VAL A 271 -6.22 6.37 -2.51
C VAL A 271 -5.79 6.88 -3.89
N TYR A 272 -5.70 8.20 -4.11
CA TYR A 272 -5.26 8.75 -5.40
C TYR A 272 -3.78 8.46 -5.65
N PHE A 273 -2.93 8.66 -4.64
CA PHE A 273 -1.50 8.36 -4.68
C PHE A 273 -1.25 6.88 -5.01
N ALA A 274 -1.80 5.96 -4.21
CA ALA A 274 -1.63 4.52 -4.38
C ALA A 274 -2.22 4.02 -5.71
N THR A 275 -3.38 4.55 -6.11
CA THR A 275 -4.00 4.20 -7.41
C THR A 275 -3.09 4.62 -8.56
N THR A 276 -2.58 5.85 -8.53
CA THR A 276 -1.78 6.42 -9.60
C THR A 276 -0.44 5.70 -9.72
N MET A 277 0.27 5.50 -8.61
CA MET A 277 1.52 4.73 -8.61
C MET A 277 1.31 3.31 -9.13
N THR A 278 0.25 2.62 -8.68
CA THR A 278 -0.06 1.26 -9.18
C THR A 278 -0.25 1.26 -10.70
N GLN A 279 -0.98 2.23 -11.23
CA GLN A 279 -1.25 2.30 -12.66
C GLN A 279 -0.02 2.70 -13.48
N MET A 280 0.82 3.61 -12.98
CA MET A 280 2.09 3.97 -13.61
C MET A 280 3.04 2.77 -13.69
N LEU A 281 3.21 2.04 -12.59
CA LEU A 281 4.02 0.81 -12.56
C LEU A 281 3.56 -0.24 -13.57
N ARG A 282 2.25 -0.42 -13.70
CA ARG A 282 1.67 -1.38 -14.64
C ARG A 282 1.90 -0.99 -16.10
N GLU A 283 1.85 0.31 -16.43
CA GLU A 283 2.20 0.80 -17.78
C GLU A 283 3.69 0.56 -18.09
N GLU A 284 4.57 0.59 -17.09
CA GLU A 284 5.99 0.24 -17.23
C GLU A 284 6.28 -1.27 -17.14
N GLY A 285 5.24 -2.11 -17.16
CA GLY A 285 5.39 -3.57 -17.14
C GLY A 285 5.86 -4.14 -15.78
N VAL A 286 5.75 -3.36 -14.71
CA VAL A 286 6.08 -3.77 -13.34
C VAL A 286 4.80 -4.22 -12.62
N PRO A 287 4.67 -5.52 -12.22
CA PRO A 287 3.46 -6.00 -11.57
C PRO A 287 3.25 -5.35 -10.21
N ALA A 288 2.11 -4.66 -10.07
CA ALA A 288 1.77 -3.90 -8.88
C ALA A 288 0.30 -4.13 -8.48
N ARG A 289 0.00 -4.02 -7.19
CA ARG A 289 -1.36 -4.16 -6.66
C ARG A 289 -1.70 -3.05 -5.68
N TYR A 290 -2.95 -2.62 -5.73
CA TYR A 290 -3.52 -1.65 -4.81
C TYR A 290 -3.92 -2.35 -3.51
N VAL A 291 -3.49 -1.79 -2.39
CA VAL A 291 -3.66 -2.37 -1.07
C VAL A 291 -4.33 -1.37 -0.14
N THR A 292 -5.19 -1.88 0.72
CA THR A 292 -5.88 -1.11 1.75
C THR A 292 -5.65 -1.72 3.11
N GLY A 293 -5.65 -0.88 4.14
CA GLY A 293 -5.49 -1.32 5.52
C GLY A 293 -5.37 -0.14 6.45
N TYR A 294 -4.45 -0.26 7.39
CA TYR A 294 -4.10 0.79 8.35
C TYR A 294 -2.58 0.96 8.37
N THR A 295 -2.08 2.16 8.66
CA THR A 295 -0.70 2.37 9.09
C THR A 295 -0.47 1.70 10.44
N SER A 296 0.75 1.83 10.97
CA SER A 296 1.17 1.14 12.19
C SER A 296 0.31 1.47 13.42
N GLY A 297 -0.27 2.68 13.43
CA GLY A 297 -0.93 3.24 14.61
C GLY A 297 0.06 3.73 15.66
N GLN A 298 -0.48 4.12 16.81
CA GLN A 298 0.31 4.64 17.93
C GLN A 298 0.92 3.49 18.73
N GLN A 299 2.24 3.45 18.85
CA GLN A 299 2.92 2.53 19.76
C GLN A 299 2.75 3.03 21.21
N VAL A 300 2.22 2.17 22.09
CA VAL A 300 1.90 2.52 23.49
C VAL A 300 2.69 1.71 24.51
N ASP A 301 3.33 0.62 24.08
CA ASP A 301 4.29 -0.18 24.82
C ASP A 301 5.34 -0.76 23.84
N ASP A 302 6.34 -1.49 24.33
CA ASP A 302 7.43 -2.07 23.53
C ASP A 302 6.90 -2.82 22.29
N ASP A 303 5.85 -3.64 22.44
CA ASP A 303 5.28 -4.47 21.37
C ASP A 303 3.79 -4.20 21.10
N THR A 304 3.21 -3.13 21.68
CA THR A 304 1.76 -2.85 21.60
C THR A 304 1.46 -1.62 20.77
N TYR A 305 0.56 -1.77 19.81
CA TYR A 305 0.09 -0.71 18.90
C TYR A 305 -1.42 -0.53 19.01
N VAL A 306 -1.86 0.73 19.13
CA VAL A 306 -3.26 1.13 19.10
C VAL A 306 -3.59 1.73 17.75
N VAL A 307 -4.52 1.10 17.04
CA VAL A 307 -4.89 1.48 15.66
C VAL A 307 -6.29 2.04 15.63
N ARG A 308 -6.42 3.24 15.07
CA ARG A 308 -7.65 4.04 14.99
C ARG A 308 -8.17 4.11 13.57
N GLY A 309 -9.40 4.59 13.41
CA GLY A 309 -9.99 4.85 12.10
C GLY A 309 -9.21 5.88 11.27
N LEU A 310 -8.44 6.75 11.93
CA LEU A 310 -7.60 7.74 11.29
C LEU A 310 -6.31 7.15 10.72
N ASP A 311 -5.91 5.97 11.17
CA ASP A 311 -4.77 5.25 10.62
C ASP A 311 -5.13 4.55 9.30
N ALA A 312 -6.39 4.61 8.87
CA ALA A 312 -6.86 3.91 7.67
C ALA A 312 -6.16 4.45 6.41
N HIS A 313 -5.55 3.55 5.64
CA HIS A 313 -4.59 3.93 4.60
C HIS A 313 -4.65 3.03 3.37
N ALA A 314 -4.12 3.55 2.26
CA ALA A 314 -3.98 2.84 1.01
C ALA A 314 -2.55 3.01 0.46
N TRP A 315 -1.97 1.93 -0.03
CA TRP A 315 -0.59 1.89 -0.51
C TRP A 315 -0.44 0.91 -1.69
N VAL A 316 0.79 0.76 -2.18
CA VAL A 316 1.12 -0.13 -3.31
C VAL A 316 1.98 -1.28 -2.83
N GLU A 317 1.72 -2.48 -3.35
CA GLU A 317 2.68 -3.58 -3.27
C GLU A 317 3.17 -3.94 -4.67
N VAL A 318 4.49 -4.05 -4.83
CA VAL A 318 5.20 -4.34 -6.08
C VAL A 318 5.80 -5.74 -6.01
N TYR A 319 5.64 -6.54 -7.06
CA TYR A 319 6.17 -7.90 -7.08
C TYR A 319 7.61 -7.95 -7.58
N PHE A 320 8.51 -8.53 -6.78
CA PHE A 320 9.88 -8.83 -7.13
C PHE A 320 10.10 -10.35 -7.18
N PRO A 321 10.64 -10.92 -8.28
CA PRO A 321 10.92 -12.35 -8.35
C PRO A 321 11.81 -12.80 -7.19
N ASP A 322 11.58 -14.00 -6.67
CA ASP A 322 12.29 -14.57 -5.51
C ASP A 322 12.13 -13.83 -4.17
N HIS A 323 11.45 -12.67 -4.13
CA HIS A 323 11.15 -11.91 -2.91
C HIS A 323 9.63 -11.84 -2.62
N GLY A 324 8.81 -11.78 -3.66
CA GLY A 324 7.36 -11.63 -3.56
C GLY A 324 6.93 -10.16 -3.57
N TRP A 325 5.81 -9.87 -2.92
CA TRP A 325 5.23 -8.53 -2.85
C TRP A 325 5.98 -7.65 -1.83
N VAL A 326 6.37 -6.43 -2.20
CA VAL A 326 7.06 -5.46 -1.33
C VAL A 326 6.29 -4.15 -1.34
N ARG A 327 6.15 -3.51 -0.18
CA ARG A 327 5.40 -2.26 -0.02
C ARG A 327 6.16 -1.06 -0.60
N PHE A 328 5.40 -0.17 -1.23
CA PHE A 328 5.75 1.21 -1.57
C PHE A 328 4.59 2.12 -1.17
N ASP A 329 4.88 3.31 -0.67
CA ASP A 329 3.89 4.28 -0.18
C ASP A 329 4.14 5.66 -0.81
N PRO A 330 3.44 5.99 -1.92
CA PRO A 330 3.62 7.27 -2.61
C PRO A 330 3.01 8.47 -1.89
N THR A 331 2.44 8.28 -0.69
CA THR A 331 1.77 9.34 0.06
C THR A 331 2.78 10.12 0.90
N PRO A 332 2.87 11.46 0.78
CA PRO A 332 3.77 12.25 1.61
C PRO A 332 3.51 12.04 3.11
N GLY A 333 4.51 11.52 3.84
CA GLY A 333 4.40 11.21 5.26
C GLY A 333 4.05 12.42 6.13
N ASP A 334 4.84 13.49 6.05
CA ASP A 334 4.69 14.68 6.90
C ASP A 334 3.27 15.29 6.84
N GLY A 335 2.75 15.48 5.62
CA GLY A 335 1.42 16.09 5.43
C GLY A 335 0.28 15.20 5.92
N ARG A 336 0.44 13.88 5.88
CA ARG A 336 -0.53 12.92 6.43
C ARG A 336 -0.47 12.91 7.95
N ASP A 337 0.74 12.85 8.51
CA ASP A 337 0.96 12.74 9.95
C ASP A 337 0.44 13.97 10.69
N ASP A 338 0.63 15.16 10.12
CA ASP A 338 0.04 16.40 10.65
C ASP A 338 -1.50 16.31 10.74
N VAL A 339 -2.16 15.82 9.69
CA VAL A 339 -3.63 15.63 9.68
C VAL A 339 -4.08 14.61 10.74
N HIS A 340 -3.32 13.55 10.94
CA HIS A 340 -3.63 12.51 11.92
C HIS A 340 -3.47 13.04 13.35
N THR A 341 -2.35 13.72 13.62
CA THR A 341 -2.04 14.33 14.92
C THR A 341 -3.08 15.38 15.29
N ASP A 342 -3.35 16.35 14.42
CA ASP A 342 -4.35 17.40 14.66
C ASP A 342 -5.71 16.80 15.02
N ARG A 343 -6.11 15.74 14.31
CA ARG A 343 -7.42 15.11 14.50
C ARG A 343 -7.50 14.30 15.79
N LEU A 344 -6.41 13.64 16.19
CA LEU A 344 -6.35 12.93 17.47
C LEU A 344 -6.32 13.91 18.65
N GLU A 345 -5.54 14.99 18.54
CA GLU A 345 -5.50 16.05 19.55
C GLU A 345 -6.88 16.70 19.72
N GLU A 346 -7.55 17.09 18.62
CA GLU A 346 -8.90 17.63 18.66
C GLU A 346 -9.89 16.65 19.33
N ALA A 347 -9.81 15.36 19.02
CA ALA A 347 -10.67 14.35 19.63
C ALA A 347 -10.46 14.26 21.15
N ARG A 348 -9.20 14.29 21.60
CA ARG A 348 -8.83 14.28 23.03
C ARG A 348 -9.29 15.54 23.75
N GLU A 349 -9.09 16.72 23.15
CA GLU A 349 -9.54 18.01 23.71
C GLU A 349 -11.05 18.07 23.89
N ASN A 350 -11.79 17.47 22.96
CA ASN A 350 -13.25 17.36 23.01
C ASN A 350 -13.76 16.27 23.97
N GLY A 351 -12.87 15.51 24.61
CA GLY A 351 -13.23 14.46 25.56
C GLY A 351 -13.85 13.23 24.89
N ASN A 352 -13.43 12.89 23.68
CA ASN A 352 -13.87 11.67 23.01
C ASN A 352 -13.27 10.45 23.70
N GLU A 353 -14.09 9.72 24.46
CA GLU A 353 -13.69 8.52 25.20
C GLU A 353 -13.29 7.36 24.27
N ASP A 354 -13.76 7.35 23.02
CA ASP A 354 -13.48 6.28 22.06
C ASP A 354 -12.13 6.49 21.33
N ALA A 355 -11.47 7.64 21.53
CA ALA A 355 -10.22 7.98 20.88
C ALA A 355 -8.99 7.32 21.53
N ASP A 356 -9.13 6.73 22.71
CA ASP A 356 -8.03 6.13 23.45
C ASP A 356 -8.44 4.84 24.16
N THR A 357 -7.47 3.94 24.29
CA THR A 357 -7.53 2.83 25.26
C THR A 357 -6.97 3.30 26.60
N GLU A 358 -7.12 2.47 27.65
CA GLU A 358 -6.47 2.74 28.94
C GLU A 358 -4.95 2.91 28.81
N GLU A 359 -4.32 2.23 27.84
CA GLU A 359 -2.88 2.26 27.61
C GLU A 359 -2.42 3.46 26.76
N SER A 360 -3.29 4.00 25.89
CA SER A 360 -2.92 5.12 25.00
C SER A 360 -3.23 6.51 25.56
N ALA A 361 -4.11 6.62 26.55
CA ALA A 361 -4.63 7.90 27.05
C ALA A 361 -3.54 8.87 27.54
N ASP A 362 -2.49 8.34 28.17
CA ASP A 362 -1.37 9.14 28.71
C ASP A 362 -0.15 9.18 27.77
N VAL A 363 -0.23 8.55 26.59
CA VAL A 363 0.85 8.51 25.61
C VAL A 363 0.77 9.73 24.70
N PRO A 364 1.82 10.58 24.64
CA PRO A 364 1.86 11.72 23.73
C PRO A 364 1.71 11.28 22.28
N VAL A 365 0.97 12.07 21.49
CA VAL A 365 0.99 11.91 20.03
C VAL A 365 2.38 12.35 19.58
N SER A 366 3.18 11.43 19.04
CA SER A 366 4.52 11.74 18.56
C SER A 366 4.47 11.79 17.03
N ASN A 367 4.89 12.91 16.45
CA ASN A 367 5.23 13.03 15.01
C ASN A 367 6.56 12.32 14.73
N ASP A 368 6.73 11.07 15.18
CA ASP A 368 7.90 10.34 14.73
C ASP A 368 7.61 9.93 13.28
N SER A 369 8.16 10.69 12.32
CA SER A 369 8.10 10.48 10.87
C SER A 369 8.68 9.11 10.42
N SER A 370 8.90 8.19 11.36
CA SER A 370 9.35 6.81 11.22
C SER A 370 8.16 5.86 11.01
N ASP A 371 7.02 6.36 10.54
CA ASP A 371 5.87 5.54 10.21
C ASP A 371 6.16 4.59 9.03
N ASP A 372 7.33 4.70 8.41
CA ASP A 372 7.94 3.66 7.58
C ASP A 372 8.55 2.58 8.49
N PRO A 373 7.89 1.42 8.72
CA PRO A 373 8.55 0.29 9.36
C PRO A 373 9.84 -0.02 8.60
N GLU A 374 10.85 -0.50 9.33
CA GLU A 374 12.23 -0.74 8.85
C GLU A 374 12.35 -1.67 7.61
N ASP A 375 11.23 -2.19 7.10
CA ASP A 375 11.08 -3.01 5.90
C ASP A 375 10.67 -2.23 4.63
N GLY A 376 10.47 -0.91 4.69
CA GLY A 376 10.35 -0.05 3.50
C GLY A 376 11.71 0.22 2.83
N PRO A 377 11.80 0.37 1.50
CA PRO A 377 13.06 0.72 0.86
C PRO A 377 13.44 2.18 1.14
N ASN A 378 14.07 2.42 2.28
CA ASN A 378 14.58 3.73 2.65
C ASN A 378 15.77 4.12 1.75
N ASP A 379 15.59 5.15 0.94
CA ASP A 379 16.69 5.90 0.34
C ASP A 379 16.36 7.40 0.33
N SER A 380 16.24 7.96 1.53
CA SER A 380 16.43 9.39 1.76
C SER A 380 17.92 9.69 1.98
N SER A 381 18.74 9.41 0.97
CA SER A 381 20.10 9.94 0.87
C SER A 381 20.08 11.27 0.12
N GLY A 382 19.67 12.34 0.80
CA GLY A 382 19.85 13.71 0.31
C GLY A 382 21.33 14.02 0.14
N SER A 383 21.86 13.85 -1.06
CA SER A 383 23.15 14.42 -1.47
C SER A 383 22.87 15.73 -2.20
N ASP A 384 22.95 16.81 -1.46
CA ASP A 384 22.94 18.19 -1.96
C ASP A 384 24.10 18.36 -2.98
N PRO A 385 23.85 18.69 -4.26
CA PRO A 385 24.92 19.04 -5.17
C PRO A 385 25.34 20.49 -4.93
N ASP A 386 26.54 20.67 -4.38
CA ASP A 386 27.27 21.94 -4.26
C ASP A 386 27.00 22.89 -5.45
N ASP A 387 26.36 24.02 -5.18
CA ASP A 387 26.24 25.17 -6.08
C ASP A 387 27.57 25.94 -6.11
N PRO A 388 28.34 25.95 -7.22
CA PRO A 388 29.61 26.65 -7.27
C PRO A 388 29.42 27.98 -8.00
N ASN A 389 28.67 28.93 -7.44
CA ASN A 389 28.66 30.31 -7.93
C ASN A 389 28.22 31.34 -6.87
N GLU A 390 29.10 31.64 -5.90
CA GLU A 390 29.13 32.98 -5.30
C GLU A 390 30.58 33.51 -5.21
N PRO A 391 30.88 34.70 -5.75
CA PRO A 391 32.23 35.26 -5.74
C PRO A 391 32.57 35.90 -4.38
N GLY A 392 33.64 35.41 -3.75
CA GLY A 392 34.18 35.93 -2.51
C GLY A 392 34.69 37.37 -2.60
N THR A 393 34.38 38.16 -1.58
CA THR A 393 34.97 39.47 -1.26
C THR A 393 36.14 39.29 -0.28
N PRO A 394 37.33 39.88 -0.53
CA PRO A 394 38.45 39.82 0.42
C PRO A 394 38.70 41.14 1.20
N ASP A 395 39.32 40.95 2.38
CA ASP A 395 40.13 41.86 3.23
C ASP A 395 39.41 43.08 3.90
N ASP A 396 39.72 43.56 5.11
CA ASP A 396 41.02 43.68 5.81
C ASP A 396 40.86 44.12 7.30
N ALA A 397 41.91 43.85 8.11
CA ALA A 397 42.40 44.51 9.34
C ALA A 397 41.54 44.63 10.65
N ASN A 398 42.02 44.11 11.80
CA ASN A 398 43.04 44.75 12.67
C ASN A 398 43.25 43.99 14.01
N GLU A 399 44.51 43.74 14.36
CA GLU A 399 45.06 43.15 15.61
C GLU A 399 45.29 44.26 16.70
N PRO A 400 45.95 44.05 17.88
CA PRO A 400 46.42 42.83 18.58
C PRO A 400 46.26 42.84 20.14
N SER A 401 46.62 41.74 20.81
CA SER A 401 47.25 41.74 22.15
C SER A 401 48.08 40.45 22.37
N GLU A 402 49.38 40.63 22.61
CA GLU A 402 50.46 39.64 22.80
C GLU A 402 50.52 38.99 24.23
N PRO A 403 51.60 38.28 24.66
CA PRO A 403 52.04 36.93 24.25
C PRO A 403 52.47 36.04 25.47
N ASN A 404 52.83 34.77 25.24
CA ASN A 404 54.04 34.18 25.86
C ASN A 404 54.46 32.81 25.30
N GLY A 405 55.71 32.74 24.82
CA GLY A 405 56.68 31.69 25.21
C GLY A 405 56.73 30.36 24.46
N SER A 406 57.56 30.29 23.40
CA SER A 406 58.21 29.08 22.87
C SER A 406 59.55 28.81 23.62
N PRO A 407 60.45 27.85 23.28
CA PRO A 407 60.33 26.61 22.47
C PRO A 407 61.10 25.40 23.09
N ASN A 408 60.97 24.19 22.52
CA ASN A 408 62.15 23.38 22.13
C ASN A 408 61.77 22.14 21.28
N GLU A 409 62.21 22.19 20.03
CA GLU A 409 62.55 21.09 19.12
C GLU A 409 64.01 20.58 19.43
N PRO A 410 64.68 19.65 18.69
CA PRO A 410 64.34 19.05 17.37
C PRO A 410 64.63 17.53 17.18
N ALA A 411 64.06 17.02 16.07
CA ALA A 411 64.58 16.17 14.98
C ALA A 411 65.67 15.10 15.17
N ASN A 412 65.45 13.91 14.57
CA ASN A 412 66.14 13.27 13.41
C ASN A 412 65.69 11.77 13.38
N GLY A 413 65.37 11.06 12.30
CA GLY A 413 65.81 11.08 10.91
C GLY A 413 66.55 9.77 10.57
N THR A 414 66.09 9.08 9.51
CA THR A 414 66.76 8.05 8.65
C THR A 414 66.65 6.53 8.94
N ASN A 415 65.91 5.86 8.05
CA ASN A 415 66.30 4.84 7.04
C ASN A 415 67.14 3.61 7.45
N GLU A 416 66.64 2.39 7.14
CA GLU A 416 67.29 1.30 6.36
C GLU A 416 66.64 -0.09 6.62
N SER A 417 66.49 -0.88 5.56
CA SER A 417 66.19 -2.33 5.49
C SER A 417 67.22 -2.99 4.56
N PRO A 418 67.29 -4.32 4.37
CA PRO A 418 67.15 -5.50 5.25
C PRO A 418 68.44 -6.38 5.17
N PRO A 419 68.47 -7.68 5.57
CA PRO A 419 68.27 -8.73 4.54
C PRO A 419 67.73 -10.13 5.00
N ASP A 420 66.95 -10.75 4.11
CA ASP A 420 67.15 -12.06 3.41
C ASP A 420 66.88 -13.46 4.06
N ARG A 421 66.26 -14.29 3.19
CA ARG A 421 66.09 -15.78 3.09
C ARG A 421 65.10 -16.51 4.02
N THR A 422 64.27 -17.46 3.55
CA THR A 422 64.45 -18.49 2.50
C THR A 422 63.12 -18.97 1.87
N GLU A 423 63.18 -19.14 0.54
CA GLU A 423 62.73 -20.26 -0.32
C GLU A 423 61.25 -20.70 -0.45
N GLY A 424 60.78 -20.76 -1.71
CA GLY A 424 59.58 -21.48 -2.12
C GLY A 424 59.06 -21.13 -3.53
N THR A 425 59.80 -21.47 -4.58
CA THR A 425 59.36 -21.64 -5.99
C THR A 425 60.21 -22.80 -6.53
N GLU A 426 59.76 -23.75 -7.35
CA GLU A 426 59.07 -23.67 -8.64
C GLU A 426 58.44 -25.05 -8.97
N SER A 427 57.31 -25.05 -9.70
CA SER A 427 57.18 -25.84 -10.95
C SER A 427 55.85 -25.52 -11.66
N ASN A 428 55.92 -24.50 -12.51
CA ASN A 428 55.39 -24.36 -13.87
C ASN A 428 54.34 -25.30 -14.49
N ASP A 429 53.45 -24.60 -15.22
CA ASP A 429 52.90 -24.87 -16.56
C ASP A 429 51.90 -26.02 -16.76
N ASP A 430 50.63 -25.70 -17.02
CA ASP A 430 50.02 -25.69 -18.38
C ASP A 430 48.48 -25.58 -18.28
N GLU A 431 47.92 -24.54 -18.88
CA GLU A 431 46.56 -24.51 -19.46
C GLU A 431 46.75 -24.35 -20.99
N PRO A 432 45.85 -24.79 -21.89
CA PRO A 432 44.39 -24.67 -21.74
C PRO A 432 43.53 -25.77 -22.42
N LEU A 433 42.21 -25.54 -22.45
CA LEU A 433 41.14 -26.10 -23.32
C LEU A 433 40.39 -27.32 -22.78
N VAL A 434 39.21 -27.10 -22.18
CA VAL A 434 37.86 -27.24 -22.80
C VAL A 434 36.87 -26.38 -22.01
#